data_AF-A0A4Z0Q596-F1
#
_entry.id   AF-A0A4Z0Q596-F1
#
_cell.length_a   1.000
_cell.length_b   1.000
_cell.length_c   1.000
_cell.angle_alpha   90.00
_cell.angle_beta   90.00
_cell.angle_gamma   90.00
#
_symmetry.space_group_name_H-M   'P 1'
#
loop_
_entity.id
_entity.type
_entity.pdbx_description
1 polymer ?
#
loop_
_entity_poly.entity_id
_entity_poly.type
_entity_poly.pdbx_seq_one_letter_code
_entity_poly.pdbx_strand_id
1 'polypeptide(L)'
;MKTNLLFRPLLVVLLLSASLAAAGPRPTRSAPVQGYWNVETNLLTRDYSIIRFFNDQDQLVYEERIDNLCLDLSSGSGLCRRTANQLNVALQQVLLNPAAPQQNPTMLAQQFGQNRRVQRVYAVR
;
A
#
# COMPACT_ATOMS: atom_id res chain seq x y z
N MET A 1 -6.32 15.83 -82.63
CA MET A 1 -7.29 15.02 -81.86
C MET A 1 -6.55 14.26 -80.77
N LYS A 2 -7.20 14.09 -79.60
CA LYS A 2 -6.79 13.32 -78.39
C LYS A 2 -5.83 14.02 -77.41
N THR A 3 -6.38 14.93 -76.61
CA THR A 3 -6.01 15.13 -75.21
C THR A 3 -6.61 13.99 -74.39
N ASN A 4 -5.82 13.29 -73.55
CA ASN A 4 -6.38 12.55 -72.43
C ASN A 4 -5.33 12.05 -71.43
N LEU A 5 -5.67 12.24 -70.15
CA LEU A 5 -5.42 11.34 -69.03
C LEU A 5 -4.02 11.32 -68.40
N LEU A 6 -3.60 12.44 -67.77
CA LEU A 6 -2.52 12.47 -66.76
C LEU A 6 -3.02 12.96 -65.39
N PHE A 7 -4.23 12.58 -64.98
CA PHE A 7 -4.85 13.03 -63.71
C PHE A 7 -5.28 11.85 -62.82
N ARG A 8 -4.47 10.78 -62.72
CA ARG A 8 -4.92 9.57 -61.99
C ARG A 8 -3.96 8.81 -61.05
N PRO A 9 -2.71 9.24 -60.76
CA PRO A 9 -1.95 8.58 -59.70
C PRO A 9 -1.84 9.36 -58.38
N LEU A 10 -2.38 10.59 -58.30
CA LEU A 10 -2.15 11.43 -57.10
C LEU A 10 -3.04 11.06 -55.89
N LEU A 11 -4.17 10.37 -56.11
CA LEU A 11 -5.16 10.11 -55.05
C LEU A 11 -4.85 8.85 -54.21
N VAL A 12 -3.95 7.97 -54.68
CA VAL A 12 -3.64 6.70 -53.99
C VAL A 12 -2.55 6.88 -52.94
N VAL A 13 -1.67 7.87 -53.08
CA VAL A 13 -0.56 8.09 -52.12
C VAL A 13 -1.04 8.75 -50.82
N LEU A 14 -2.15 9.50 -50.84
CA LEU A 14 -2.61 10.22 -49.64
C LEU A 14 -3.33 9.35 -48.59
N LEU A 15 -3.78 8.15 -48.97
CA LEU A 15 -4.55 7.26 -48.08
C LEU A 15 -3.70 6.28 -47.27
N LEU A 16 -2.38 6.21 -47.48
CA LEU A 16 -1.50 5.28 -46.77
C LEU A 16 -0.87 5.83 -45.48
N SER A 17 -1.19 7.06 -45.07
CA SER A 17 -0.51 7.75 -43.95
C SER A 17 -1.22 7.62 -42.59
N ALA A 18 -2.36 6.92 -42.49
CA ALA A 18 -3.28 7.03 -41.36
C ALA A 18 -3.22 5.89 -40.32
N SER A 19 -2.06 5.23 -40.15
CA SER A 19 -1.94 4.09 -39.23
C SER A 19 -0.75 4.20 -38.27
N LEU A 20 -0.49 5.37 -37.69
CA LEU A 20 0.25 5.43 -36.43
C LEU A 20 -0.77 5.30 -35.29
N ALA A 21 -1.06 4.04 -34.93
CA ALA A 21 -1.73 3.74 -33.68
C ALA A 21 -0.87 4.29 -32.53
N ALA A 22 -1.36 5.33 -31.88
CA ALA A 22 -0.79 5.81 -30.63
C ALA A 22 -0.90 4.69 -29.59
N ALA A 23 0.19 3.98 -29.37
CA ALA A 23 0.35 3.13 -28.21
C ALA A 23 0.46 4.05 -26.99
N GLY A 24 -0.69 4.40 -26.41
CA GLY A 24 -0.73 5.11 -25.13
C GLY A 24 0.05 4.31 -24.07
N PRO A 25 0.79 4.97 -23.17
CA PRO A 25 1.52 4.29 -22.12
C PRO A 25 0.53 3.44 -21.32
N ARG A 26 0.71 2.11 -21.38
CA ARG A 26 -0.02 1.20 -20.50
C ARG A 26 0.40 1.54 -19.07
N PRO A 27 -0.54 1.63 -18.11
CA PRO A 27 -0.16 1.77 -16.72
C PRO A 27 0.75 0.59 -16.38
N THR A 28 2.02 0.87 -16.10
CA THR A 28 2.93 -0.10 -15.50
C THR A 28 2.29 -0.49 -14.19
N ARG A 29 1.79 -1.72 -14.12
CA ARG A 29 1.35 -2.32 -12.88
C ARG A 29 2.59 -2.34 -12.00
N SER A 30 2.68 -1.38 -11.07
CA SER A 30 3.77 -1.31 -10.11
C SER A 30 3.87 -2.69 -9.46
N ALA A 31 5.10 -3.22 -9.41
CA ALA A 31 5.35 -4.46 -8.70
C ALA A 31 4.76 -4.32 -7.27
N PRO A 32 4.18 -5.39 -6.70
CA PRO A 32 3.68 -5.34 -5.34
C PRO A 32 4.79 -4.80 -4.45
N VAL A 33 4.53 -3.72 -3.71
CA VAL A 33 5.51 -3.14 -2.82
C VAL A 33 5.71 -4.14 -1.68
N GLN A 34 6.90 -4.71 -1.59
CA GLN A 34 7.24 -5.76 -0.64
C GLN A 34 7.90 -5.19 0.61
N GLY A 35 7.69 -5.88 1.72
CA GLY A 35 8.23 -5.54 3.02
C GLY A 35 7.62 -6.45 4.08
N TYR A 36 8.01 -6.24 5.32
CA TYR A 36 7.50 -6.99 6.46
C TYR A 36 7.40 -6.11 7.69
N TRP A 37 6.78 -6.65 8.73
CA TRP A 37 6.64 -5.97 10.00
C TRP A 37 7.04 -6.89 11.14
N ASN A 38 7.59 -6.30 12.19
CA ASN A 38 7.90 -6.96 13.45
C ASN A 38 7.16 -6.28 14.59
N VAL A 39 6.69 -7.07 15.55
CA VAL A 39 6.07 -6.57 16.79
C VAL A 39 6.87 -7.09 17.97
N GLU A 40 7.32 -6.16 18.81
CA GLU A 40 7.97 -6.46 20.07
C GLU A 40 7.05 -6.01 21.20
N THR A 41 6.72 -6.91 22.11
CA THR A 41 5.85 -6.62 23.25
C THR A 41 6.53 -7.12 24.51
N ASN A 42 6.55 -6.31 25.56
CA ASN A 42 6.97 -6.80 26.87
C ASN A 42 5.85 -7.68 27.45
N LEU A 43 6.04 -9.00 27.42
CA LEU A 43 5.04 -9.96 27.90
C LEU A 43 4.94 -10.01 29.44
N LEU A 44 5.95 -9.51 30.16
CA LEU A 44 5.97 -9.47 31.62
C LEU A 44 5.08 -8.35 32.15
N THR A 45 5.29 -7.13 31.64
CA THR A 45 4.57 -5.92 32.10
C THR A 45 3.33 -5.63 31.27
N ARG A 46 3.31 -6.04 29.99
CA ARG A 46 2.19 -5.84 29.05
C ARG A 46 1.75 -4.38 28.92
N ASP A 47 2.69 -3.46 29.14
CA ASP A 47 2.48 -2.03 29.21
C ASP A 47 2.79 -1.32 27.89
N TYR A 48 3.50 -1.95 26.95
CA TYR A 48 3.72 -1.37 25.62
C TYR A 48 3.97 -2.45 24.55
N SER A 49 3.81 -2.02 23.30
CA SER A 49 4.21 -2.74 22.09
C SER A 49 4.94 -1.81 21.15
N ILE A 50 6.03 -2.26 20.56
CA ILE A 50 6.77 -1.57 19.51
C ILE A 50 6.49 -2.28 18.19
N ILE A 51 6.09 -1.53 17.18
CA ILE A 51 5.82 -2.02 15.84
C ILE A 51 6.84 -1.41 14.91
N ARG A 52 7.51 -2.26 14.13
CA ARG A 52 8.54 -1.87 13.16
C ARG A 52 8.16 -2.35 11.78
N PHE A 53 8.28 -1.49 10.78
CA PHE A 53 8.08 -1.82 9.37
C PHE A 53 9.40 -1.74 8.62
N PHE A 54 9.65 -2.76 7.81
CA PHE A 54 10.85 -2.89 6.99
C PHE A 54 10.45 -3.00 5.52
N ASN A 55 11.26 -2.42 4.63
CA ASN A 55 11.15 -2.67 3.20
C ASN A 55 11.78 -4.01 2.81
N ASP A 56 11.79 -4.32 1.52
CA ASP A 56 12.38 -5.53 0.95
C ASP A 56 13.91 -5.54 0.96
N GLN A 57 14.57 -4.44 1.33
CA GLN A 57 16.02 -4.37 1.57
C GLN A 57 16.38 -4.40 3.06
N ASP A 58 15.47 -4.86 3.92
CA ASP A 58 15.65 -4.91 5.39
C ASP A 58 15.90 -3.55 6.05
N GLN A 59 15.52 -2.45 5.39
CA GLN A 59 15.66 -1.11 5.95
C GLN A 59 14.43 -0.75 6.78
N LEU A 60 14.64 -0.26 8.00
CA LEU A 60 13.58 0.26 8.85
C LEU A 60 12.98 1.52 8.20
N VAL A 61 11.71 1.45 7.81
CA VAL A 61 10.98 2.57 7.21
C VAL A 61 10.04 3.25 8.20
N TYR A 62 9.64 2.55 9.26
CA TYR A 62 8.81 3.11 10.32
C TYR A 62 8.96 2.33 11.63
N GLU A 63 8.92 3.05 12.74
CA GLU A 63 8.82 2.49 14.08
C GLU A 63 7.83 3.31 14.91
N GLU A 64 6.96 2.62 15.64
CA GLU A 64 6.05 3.27 16.60
C GLU A 64 5.96 2.42 17.87
N ARG A 65 6.18 3.07 19.01
CA ARG A 65 5.86 2.52 20.32
C ARG A 65 4.45 2.93 20.70
N ILE A 66 3.61 1.95 21.00
CA ILE A 66 2.25 2.17 21.48
C ILE A 66 2.20 1.84 22.97
N ASP A 67 2.05 2.88 23.77
CA ASP A 67 1.94 2.74 25.21
C ASP A 67 0.57 2.21 25.64
N ASN A 68 0.58 1.58 26.82
CA ASN A 68 -0.53 0.89 27.45
C ASN A 68 -1.17 -0.20 26.59
N LEU A 69 -0.52 -0.69 25.53
CA LEU A 69 -1.03 -1.72 24.60
C LEU A 69 -0.08 -2.90 24.50
N CYS A 70 -0.62 -4.10 24.73
CA CYS A 70 0.06 -5.37 24.52
C CYS A 70 -0.56 -6.06 23.30
N LEU A 71 0.18 -6.11 22.20
CA LEU A 71 -0.15 -6.90 21.03
C LEU A 71 0.47 -8.27 21.16
N ASP A 72 -0.36 -9.26 21.47
CA ASP A 72 -0.01 -10.67 21.44
C ASP A 72 -0.61 -11.33 20.19
N LEU A 73 0.26 -11.68 19.24
CA LEU A 73 -0.11 -12.31 17.97
C LEU A 73 0.10 -13.83 17.98
N SER A 74 0.53 -14.42 19.11
CA SER A 74 0.92 -15.83 19.21
C SER A 74 -0.25 -16.82 19.21
N SER A 75 -1.41 -16.40 19.72
CA SER A 75 -2.54 -17.31 19.98
C SER A 75 -3.33 -17.76 18.74
N GLY A 76 -3.03 -17.22 17.56
CA GLY A 76 -3.75 -17.55 16.32
C GLY A 76 -5.24 -17.18 16.32
N SER A 77 -5.71 -16.43 17.32
CA SER A 77 -7.12 -16.07 17.47
C SER A 77 -7.63 -15.18 16.32
N GLY A 78 -8.96 -15.08 16.17
CA GLY A 78 -9.57 -14.20 15.18
C GLY A 78 -9.18 -12.72 15.37
N LEU A 79 -8.92 -12.29 16.61
CA LEU A 79 -8.40 -10.96 16.91
C LEU A 79 -6.97 -10.79 16.40
N CYS A 80 -6.09 -11.76 16.63
CA CYS A 80 -4.70 -11.74 16.12
C CYS A 80 -4.69 -11.62 14.59
N ARG A 81 -5.56 -12.37 13.88
CA ARG A 81 -5.68 -12.28 12.41
C ARG A 81 -6.13 -10.90 11.95
N ARG A 82 -7.12 -10.29 12.63
CA ARG A 82 -7.58 -8.93 12.31
C ARG A 82 -6.46 -7.90 12.52
N THR A 83 -5.73 -7.99 13.64
CA THR A 83 -4.59 -7.12 13.91
C THR A 83 -3.49 -7.31 12.87
N ALA A 84 -3.14 -8.54 12.49
CA ALA A 84 -2.16 -8.81 11.44
C ALA A 84 -2.59 -8.20 10.08
N ASN A 85 -3.87 -8.30 9.72
CA ASN A 85 -4.39 -7.66 8.51
C ASN A 85 -4.32 -6.14 8.58
N GLN A 86 -4.61 -5.54 9.74
CA GLN A 86 -4.46 -4.10 9.96
C GLN A 86 -3.00 -3.65 9.82
N LEU A 87 -2.05 -4.45 10.32
CA LEU A 87 -0.62 -4.21 10.15
C LEU A 87 -0.19 -4.33 8.69
N ASN A 88 -0.72 -5.30 7.95
CA ASN A 88 -0.46 -5.43 6.49
C ASN A 88 -0.93 -4.21 5.70
N VAL A 89 -2.12 -3.67 6.02
CA VAL A 89 -2.62 -2.45 5.39
C VAL A 89 -1.74 -1.24 5.74
N ALA A 90 -1.38 -1.09 7.01
CA ALA A 90 -0.50 -0.01 7.45
C ALA A 90 0.89 -0.10 6.80
N LEU A 91 1.45 -1.31 6.68
CA LEU A 91 2.71 -1.56 5.97
C LEU A 91 2.61 -1.08 4.52
N GLN A 92 1.55 -1.43 3.80
CA GLN A 92 1.36 -0.96 2.41
C GLN A 92 1.30 0.57 2.33
N GLN A 93 0.61 1.23 3.26
CA GLN A 93 0.53 2.70 3.30
C GLN A 93 1.90 3.34 3.53
N VAL A 94 2.68 2.81 4.48
CA VAL A 94 4.03 3.31 4.78
C VAL A 94 4.98 3.07 3.60
N LEU A 95 4.92 1.90 2.96
CA LEU A 95 5.79 1.61 1.83
C LEU A 95 5.42 2.42 0.57
N LEU A 96 4.13 2.73 0.36
CA LEU A 96 3.69 3.60 -0.74
C LEU A 96 4.09 5.06 -0.52
N ASN A 97 4.12 5.51 0.73
CA ASN A 97 4.51 6.88 1.08
C ASN A 97 5.40 6.89 2.33
N PRO A 98 6.72 6.67 2.18
CA PRO A 98 7.65 6.61 3.30
C PRO A 98 7.85 7.97 4.00
N ALA A 99 7.36 9.08 3.43
CA ALA A 99 7.35 10.39 4.07
C ALA A 99 6.12 10.61 4.98
N ALA A 100 5.03 9.87 4.79
CA ALA A 100 3.83 9.97 5.62
C ALA A 100 4.04 9.74 7.13
N PRO A 101 4.89 8.79 7.57
CA PRO A 101 5.09 8.56 8.98
C PRO A 101 5.81 9.70 9.70
N GLN A 102 6.59 10.52 8.98
CA GLN A 102 7.19 11.74 9.55
C GLN A 102 6.13 12.81 9.86
N GLN A 103 4.99 12.77 9.16
CA GLN A 103 3.90 13.71 9.34
C GLN A 103 2.90 13.25 10.41
N ASN A 104 2.78 11.94 10.61
CA ASN A 104 1.85 11.33 11.57
C ASN A 104 2.52 10.18 12.37
N PRO A 105 3.33 10.50 13.39
CA PRO A 105 4.08 9.49 14.16
C PRO A 105 3.20 8.61 15.07
N THR A 106 1.90 8.93 15.20
CA THR A 106 0.95 8.21 16.06
C THR A 106 -0.12 7.46 15.25
N MET A 107 0.18 7.12 13.99
CA MET A 107 -0.80 6.54 13.07
C MET A 107 -1.37 5.22 13.60
N LEU A 108 -0.51 4.33 14.10
CA LEU A 108 -0.95 3.02 14.60
C LEU A 108 -1.66 3.17 15.95
N ALA A 109 -1.16 4.02 16.85
CA ALA A 109 -1.82 4.31 18.12
C ALA A 109 -3.25 4.84 17.92
N GLN A 110 -3.48 5.70 16.92
CA GLN A 110 -4.83 6.16 16.56
C GLN A 110 -5.70 5.01 16.03
N GLN A 111 -5.17 4.21 15.09
CA GLN A 111 -5.90 3.09 14.48
C GLN A 111 -6.29 2.02 15.51
N PHE A 112 -5.38 1.67 16.43
CA PHE A 112 -5.63 0.70 17.49
C PHE A 112 -6.42 1.29 18.66
N GLY A 113 -6.23 2.59 18.97
CA GLY A 113 -6.99 3.31 19.99
C GLY A 113 -8.49 3.40 19.69
N GLN A 114 -8.87 3.56 18.42
CA GLN A 114 -10.27 3.49 17.99
C GLN A 114 -10.88 2.10 18.24
N ASN A 115 -10.14 1.03 17.93
CA ASN A 115 -10.61 -0.35 18.15
C ASN A 115 -10.74 -0.72 19.64
N ARG A 116 -9.89 -0.16 20.51
CA ARG A 116 -9.95 -0.38 21.97
C ARG A 116 -11.24 0.12 22.61
N ARG A 117 -11.72 1.29 22.19
CA ARG A 117 -12.96 1.86 22.76
C ARG A 117 -14.14 0.95 22.47
N VAL A 118 -14.18 0.32 21.30
CA VAL A 118 -15.22 -0.64 20.93
C VAL A 118 -15.12 -1.92 21.77
N GLN A 119 -13.92 -2.47 21.98
CA GLN A 119 -13.76 -3.71 22.76
C GLN A 119 -14.11 -3.56 24.25
N ARG A 120 -13.81 -2.42 24.88
CA ARG A 120 -14.21 -2.18 26.29
C ARG A 120 -15.72 -2.14 26.48
N VAL A 121 -16.49 -1.74 25.47
CA VAL A 121 -17.97 -1.72 25.55
C VAL A 121 -18.55 -3.13 25.55
N TYR A 122 -17.88 -4.11 24.93
CA TYR A 122 -18.35 -5.50 24.89
C TYR A 122 -17.75 -6.41 25.99
N ALA A 123 -16.70 -5.97 26.68
CA ALA A 123 -16.08 -6.71 27.78
C ALA A 123 -16.74 -6.44 29.16
N VAL A 124 -17.81 -5.65 29.20
CA VAL A 124 -18.67 -5.50 30.39
C VAL A 124 -19.84 -6.48 30.29
N ARG A 125 -19.58 -7.77 30.55
CA ARG A 125 -20.57 -8.77 30.98
C ARG A 125 -19.86 -9.87 31.76
#